data_AF-A0A8T1VPP1-F1
#
_entry.id   AF-A0A8T1VPP1-F1
#
_cell.length_a   1.000
_cell.length_b   1.000
_cell.length_c   1.000
_cell.angle_alpha   90.00
_cell.angle_beta   90.00
_cell.angle_gamma   90.00
#
_symmetry.space_group_name_H-M   'P 1'
#
loop_
_entity.id
_entity.type
_entity.pdbx_description
1 polymer ?
#
loop_
_entity_poly.entity_id
_entity_poly.type
_entity_poly.pdbx_seq_one_letter_code
_entity_poly.pdbx_strand_id
1 'polypeptide(L)'
;MSAARLVYVLSPAKTLDLSASRVAQCSQPRLLSDAHELIQQLQKLSKAKVKSLLGVSDALAKLNFDRFQDFDVSKTATEATNPSETLKQAALSFNGPAYQGLGAHNLLESDLEFAQTHLRILCGLYGVLRPLDLIQPYRLEMGQQFANKRGKDLYEFWGDTIVSELDALLTETEAEEDVKLPRVLVNLASQEYFKSLPRSALEAAGVSVVDCVFKDDGKVKSVYAKRARGLMCRYLIQNRVDSVEGVTGFDLEGYKYSSSASTDDTVVFTRTAAQQKAAMQKTKEKAKATRSSKAKREAVKVNKKVEEQPQLRRSTRKKRKTE
;
A
#
# COMPACT_ATOMS: atom_id res chain seq x y z
N MET A 1 23.06 -5.50 19.07
CA MET A 1 21.66 -5.43 18.57
C MET A 1 21.57 -6.40 17.41
N SER A 2 20.64 -7.35 17.45
CA SER A 2 20.56 -8.41 16.45
C SER A 2 19.64 -7.99 15.31
N ALA A 3 20.15 -8.05 14.08
CA ALA A 3 19.32 -7.92 12.88
C ALA A 3 18.18 -8.96 12.91
N ALA A 4 17.04 -8.58 12.35
CA ALA A 4 15.83 -9.37 12.25
C ALA A 4 15.23 -9.20 10.86
N ARG A 5 14.60 -10.25 10.35
CA ARG A 5 13.80 -10.14 9.13
C ARG A 5 12.45 -9.53 9.47
N LEU A 6 12.27 -8.27 9.11
CA LEU A 6 11.01 -7.56 9.34
C LEU A 6 10.04 -7.80 8.20
N VAL A 7 8.83 -8.25 8.51
CA VAL A 7 7.67 -8.14 7.62
C VAL A 7 6.67 -7.19 8.28
N TYR A 8 6.06 -6.29 7.54
CA TYR A 8 5.02 -5.40 8.11
C TYR A 8 3.71 -5.58 7.38
N VAL A 9 2.62 -5.62 8.17
CA VAL A 9 1.26 -5.80 7.64
C VAL A 9 0.48 -4.50 7.71
N LEU A 10 -0.20 -4.14 6.63
CA LEU A 10 -1.05 -2.95 6.52
C LEU A 10 -2.47 -3.35 6.11
N SER A 11 -3.47 -2.63 6.62
CA SER A 11 -4.85 -2.78 6.14
C SER A 11 -5.04 -2.22 4.73
N PRO A 12 -6.02 -2.72 3.96
CA PRO A 12 -6.38 -2.15 2.67
C PRO A 12 -7.18 -0.85 2.87
N ALA A 13 -7.51 -0.19 1.77
CA ALA A 13 -8.45 0.94 1.76
C ALA A 13 -9.75 0.58 1.06
N LYS A 14 -10.85 1.25 1.46
CA LYS A 14 -12.16 1.06 0.83
C LYS A 14 -12.29 1.75 -0.53
N THR A 15 -11.54 2.83 -0.71
CA THR A 15 -11.51 3.60 -1.96
C THR A 15 -10.32 3.14 -2.78
N LEU A 16 -10.53 3.01 -4.08
CA LEU A 16 -9.51 2.68 -5.05
C LEU A 16 -9.34 3.83 -6.03
N ASP A 17 -8.11 4.10 -6.43
CA ASP A 17 -7.73 5.02 -7.49
C ASP A 17 -7.03 4.22 -8.60
N LEU A 18 -7.67 4.10 -9.76
CA LEU A 18 -7.13 3.36 -10.91
C LEU A 18 -6.42 4.26 -11.93
N SER A 19 -6.17 5.53 -11.60
CA SER A 19 -5.45 6.43 -12.49
C SER A 19 -4.05 5.91 -12.85
N ALA A 20 -3.59 6.21 -14.07
CA ALA A 20 -2.29 5.74 -14.55
C ALA A 20 -1.14 6.15 -13.61
N SER A 21 -0.20 5.24 -13.43
CA SER A 21 1.02 5.46 -12.63
C SER A 21 2.25 5.40 -13.52
N ARG A 22 3.34 6.06 -13.10
CA ARG A 22 4.65 5.93 -13.75
C ARG A 22 5.35 4.59 -13.47
N VAL A 23 4.86 3.84 -12.48
CA VAL A 23 5.44 2.57 -12.05
C VAL A 23 4.90 1.48 -12.97
N ALA A 24 5.79 0.93 -13.80
CA ALA A 24 5.46 -0.18 -14.70
C ALA A 24 5.60 -1.55 -14.03
N GLN A 25 6.55 -1.68 -13.09
CA GLN A 25 6.80 -2.92 -12.36
C GLN A 25 5.53 -3.46 -11.70
N CYS A 26 5.24 -4.74 -11.89
CA CYS A 26 4.08 -5.39 -11.29
C CYS A 26 4.33 -6.88 -11.06
N SER A 27 3.48 -7.48 -10.23
CA SER A 27 3.45 -8.91 -9.94
C SER A 27 2.00 -9.40 -9.89
N GLN A 28 1.80 -10.69 -9.68
CA GLN A 28 0.47 -11.29 -9.50
C GLN A 28 0.25 -11.69 -8.04
N PRO A 29 -0.98 -11.57 -7.51
CA PRO A 29 -1.34 -12.12 -6.21
C PRO A 29 -1.02 -13.62 -6.14
N ARG A 30 -0.49 -14.10 -5.01
CA ARG A 30 -0.14 -15.53 -4.85
C ARG A 30 -1.34 -16.43 -4.52
N LEU A 31 -2.38 -15.87 -3.91
CA LEU A 31 -3.60 -16.60 -3.50
C LEU A 31 -4.77 -16.40 -4.49
N LEU A 32 -4.48 -16.38 -5.79
CA LEU A 32 -5.51 -16.16 -6.83
C LEU A 32 -6.57 -17.26 -6.88
N SER A 33 -6.20 -18.52 -6.64
CA SER A 33 -7.13 -19.65 -6.57
C SER A 33 -8.23 -19.41 -5.54
N ASP A 34 -7.85 -18.95 -4.35
CA ASP A 34 -8.75 -18.68 -3.23
C ASP A 34 -9.60 -17.43 -3.50
N ALA A 35 -8.98 -16.40 -4.07
CA ALA A 35 -9.71 -15.20 -4.51
C ALA A 35 -10.78 -15.52 -5.57
N HIS A 36 -10.48 -16.43 -6.51
CA HIS A 36 -11.43 -16.90 -7.51
C HIS A 36 -12.59 -17.67 -6.89
N GLU A 37 -12.33 -18.49 -5.87
CA GLU A 37 -13.39 -19.19 -5.15
C GLU A 37 -14.36 -18.21 -4.46
N LEU A 38 -13.83 -17.14 -3.84
CA LEU A 38 -14.67 -16.09 -3.23
C LEU A 38 -15.45 -15.31 -4.28
N ILE A 39 -14.79 -14.84 -5.34
CA ILE A 39 -15.45 -13.99 -6.33
C ILE A 39 -16.57 -14.73 -7.07
N GLN A 40 -16.40 -16.02 -7.38
CA GLN A 40 -17.44 -16.85 -7.99
C GLN A 40 -18.67 -17.02 -7.09
N GLN A 41 -18.50 -16.93 -5.76
CA GLN A 41 -19.63 -16.94 -4.83
C GLN A 41 -20.28 -15.56 -4.72
N LEU A 42 -19.48 -14.49 -4.72
CA LEU A 42 -19.97 -13.10 -4.71
C LEU A 42 -20.77 -12.75 -5.97
N GLN A 43 -20.37 -13.27 -7.14
CA GLN A 43 -21.06 -13.13 -8.42
C GLN A 43 -22.48 -13.72 -8.45
N LYS A 44 -22.82 -14.57 -7.49
CA LYS A 44 -24.17 -15.16 -7.35
C LYS A 44 -25.10 -14.32 -6.48
N LEU A 45 -24.58 -13.30 -5.79
CA LEU A 45 -25.38 -12.45 -4.93
C LEU A 45 -26.20 -11.47 -5.78
N SER A 46 -27.46 -11.26 -5.43
CA SER A 46 -28.21 -10.13 -5.98
C SER A 46 -27.65 -8.80 -5.45
N LYS A 47 -27.85 -7.71 -6.19
CA LYS A 47 -27.49 -6.35 -5.73
C LYS A 47 -28.02 -6.03 -4.33
N ALA A 48 -29.23 -6.50 -3.98
CA ALA A 48 -29.80 -6.32 -2.64
C ALA A 48 -29.00 -7.08 -1.56
N LYS A 49 -28.56 -8.31 -1.85
CA LYS A 49 -27.67 -9.07 -0.97
C LYS A 49 -26.30 -8.41 -0.84
N VAL A 50 -25.73 -7.87 -1.93
CA VAL A 50 -24.48 -7.09 -1.88
C VAL A 50 -24.63 -5.85 -1.00
N LYS A 51 -25.74 -5.10 -1.12
CA LYS A 51 -26.04 -3.95 -0.25
C LYS A 51 -26.06 -4.35 1.23
N SER A 52 -26.78 -5.42 1.55
CA SER A 52 -26.90 -5.93 2.91
C SER A 52 -25.57 -6.42 3.46
N LEU A 53 -24.80 -7.17 2.65
CA LEU A 53 -23.49 -7.70 3.00
C LEU A 53 -22.52 -6.55 3.33
N LEU A 54 -22.41 -5.55 2.45
CA LEU A 54 -21.42 -4.50 2.60
C LEU A 54 -21.86 -3.37 3.55
N GLY A 55 -23.15 -3.28 3.89
CA GLY A 55 -23.70 -2.22 4.73
C GLY A 55 -23.54 -0.83 4.11
N VAL A 56 -23.89 -0.68 2.83
CA VAL A 56 -23.62 0.54 2.04
C VAL A 56 -24.89 1.14 1.41
N SER A 57 -24.75 2.36 0.85
CA SER A 57 -25.81 3.01 0.07
C SER A 57 -26.11 2.25 -1.23
N ASP A 58 -27.27 2.52 -1.86
CA ASP A 58 -27.65 1.89 -3.13
C ASP A 58 -26.64 2.13 -4.26
N ALA A 59 -26.09 3.35 -4.34
CA ALA A 59 -25.08 3.69 -5.34
C ALA A 59 -23.80 2.84 -5.16
N LEU A 60 -23.33 2.68 -3.92
CA LEU A 60 -22.16 1.85 -3.63
C LEU A 60 -22.46 0.36 -3.77
N ALA A 61 -23.68 -0.09 -3.47
CA ALA A 61 -24.09 -1.46 -3.67
C ALA A 61 -24.14 -1.81 -5.17
N LYS A 62 -24.69 -0.92 -6.01
CA LYS A 62 -24.65 -1.08 -7.46
C LYS A 62 -23.21 -1.16 -7.96
N LEU A 63 -22.37 -0.21 -7.57
CA LEU A 63 -20.96 -0.18 -7.98
C LEU A 63 -20.22 -1.48 -7.65
N ASN A 64 -20.40 -2.02 -6.45
CA ASN A 64 -19.69 -3.24 -6.05
C ASN A 64 -20.33 -4.52 -6.59
N PHE A 65 -21.65 -4.53 -6.83
CA PHE A 65 -22.29 -5.59 -7.59
C PHE A 65 -21.70 -5.66 -9.01
N ASP A 66 -21.65 -4.54 -9.72
CA ASP A 66 -21.07 -4.48 -11.08
C ASP A 66 -19.60 -4.95 -11.05
N ARG A 67 -18.79 -4.47 -10.11
CA ARG A 67 -17.40 -4.92 -9.92
C ARG A 67 -17.27 -6.43 -9.72
N PHE A 68 -18.18 -7.06 -8.97
CA PHE A 68 -18.15 -8.52 -8.81
C PHE A 68 -18.51 -9.22 -10.11
N GLN A 69 -19.53 -8.75 -10.84
CA GLN A 69 -19.90 -9.32 -12.14
C GLN A 69 -18.79 -9.17 -13.18
N ASP A 70 -18.11 -8.03 -13.20
CA ASP A 70 -17.07 -7.68 -14.17
C ASP A 70 -15.69 -8.26 -13.82
N PHE A 71 -15.55 -8.89 -12.65
CA PHE A 71 -14.26 -9.43 -12.21
C PHE A 71 -13.80 -10.54 -13.14
N ASP A 72 -12.67 -10.31 -13.81
CA ASP A 72 -12.11 -11.21 -14.80
C ASP A 72 -11.21 -12.28 -14.15
N VAL A 73 -11.61 -13.55 -14.27
CA VAL A 73 -10.83 -14.70 -13.77
C VAL A 73 -10.08 -15.42 -14.89
N SER A 74 -10.05 -14.84 -16.10
CA SER A 74 -9.33 -15.38 -17.25
C SER A 74 -7.83 -15.14 -17.16
N LYS A 75 -7.08 -15.88 -17.98
CA LYS A 75 -5.62 -15.72 -18.10
C LYS A 75 -5.19 -14.30 -18.44
N THR A 76 -6.01 -13.57 -19.21
CA THR A 76 -5.75 -12.17 -19.56
C THR A 76 -5.54 -11.31 -18.32
N ALA A 77 -6.33 -11.53 -17.27
CA ALA A 77 -6.19 -10.81 -16.01
C ALA A 77 -5.16 -11.44 -15.07
N THR A 78 -5.18 -12.77 -14.95
CA THR A 78 -4.41 -13.49 -13.91
C THR A 78 -2.95 -13.71 -14.27
N GLU A 79 -2.59 -13.58 -15.55
CA GLU A 79 -1.21 -13.69 -16.06
C GLU A 79 -0.73 -12.34 -16.64
N ALA A 80 -1.43 -11.24 -16.34
CA ALA A 80 -1.06 -9.91 -16.84
C ALA A 80 0.34 -9.50 -16.38
N THR A 81 1.16 -9.00 -17.31
CA THR A 81 2.52 -8.52 -17.03
C THR A 81 2.61 -7.00 -17.03
N ASN A 82 1.49 -6.30 -17.17
CA ASN A 82 1.41 -4.85 -17.20
C ASN A 82 0.10 -4.37 -16.55
N PRO A 83 0.10 -3.20 -15.88
CA PRO A 83 -1.11 -2.53 -15.45
C PRO A 83 -2.02 -2.15 -16.64
N SER A 84 -3.31 -1.99 -16.36
CA SER A 84 -4.32 -1.57 -17.33
C SER A 84 -5.36 -0.65 -16.65
N GLU A 85 -6.42 -0.28 -17.36
CA GLU A 85 -7.54 0.47 -16.77
C GLU A 85 -8.29 -0.34 -15.68
N THR A 86 -8.18 -1.67 -15.72
CA THR A 86 -8.87 -2.59 -14.79
C THR A 86 -7.93 -3.31 -13.83
N LEU A 87 -6.61 -3.24 -14.05
CA LEU A 87 -5.58 -3.87 -13.23
C LEU A 87 -4.55 -2.84 -12.77
N LYS A 88 -4.39 -2.72 -11.46
CA LYS A 88 -3.38 -1.80 -10.89
C LYS A 88 -2.74 -2.38 -9.65
N GLN A 89 -1.46 -2.06 -9.44
CA GLN A 89 -0.70 -2.50 -8.28
C GLN A 89 -1.38 -2.09 -6.97
N ALA A 90 -1.46 -3.00 -6.00
CA ALA A 90 -2.17 -2.83 -4.73
C ALA A 90 -1.79 -1.54 -3.97
N ALA A 91 -0.49 -1.28 -3.78
CA ALA A 91 -0.03 -0.10 -3.04
C ALA A 91 -0.29 1.23 -3.78
N LEU A 92 -0.53 1.18 -5.09
CA LEU A 92 -0.80 2.33 -5.96
C LEU A 92 -2.30 2.50 -6.24
N SER A 93 -3.13 1.50 -5.93
CA SER A 93 -4.57 1.54 -6.15
C SER A 93 -5.33 1.89 -4.87
N PHE A 94 -4.94 1.36 -3.71
CA PHE A 94 -5.59 1.70 -2.45
C PHE A 94 -5.43 3.18 -2.11
N ASN A 95 -6.56 3.85 -1.84
CA ASN A 95 -6.61 5.27 -1.54
C ASN A 95 -7.34 5.53 -0.20
N GLY A 96 -6.61 6.07 0.77
CA GLY A 96 -7.13 6.40 2.09
C GLY A 96 -6.01 6.91 3.00
N PRO A 97 -6.30 7.26 4.27
CA PRO A 97 -5.32 7.90 5.15
C PRO A 97 -4.01 7.12 5.28
N ALA A 98 -4.07 5.79 5.37
CA ALA A 98 -2.88 4.93 5.41
C ALA A 98 -2.06 5.03 4.12
N TYR A 99 -2.68 4.94 2.94
CA TYR A 99 -1.98 5.01 1.67
C TYR A 99 -1.48 6.41 1.32
N GLN A 100 -2.16 7.45 1.83
CA GLN A 100 -1.64 8.82 1.82
C GLN A 100 -0.42 9.00 2.73
N GLY A 101 -0.33 8.22 3.82
CA GLY A 101 0.85 8.15 4.68
C GLY A 101 2.00 7.41 4.01
N LEU A 102 1.71 6.22 3.46
CA LEU A 102 2.66 5.39 2.70
C LEU A 102 3.23 6.15 1.50
N GLY A 103 2.36 6.84 0.75
CA GLY A 103 2.75 7.67 -0.38
C GLY A 103 3.48 6.88 -1.47
N ALA A 104 3.02 5.67 -1.78
CA ALA A 104 3.68 4.73 -2.69
C ALA A 104 4.00 5.35 -4.08
N HIS A 105 3.15 6.24 -4.59
CA HIS A 105 3.42 6.98 -5.82
C HIS A 105 4.66 7.87 -5.78
N ASN A 106 5.25 8.14 -4.62
CA ASN A 106 6.45 8.97 -4.47
C ASN A 106 7.69 8.16 -4.11
N LEU A 107 7.57 6.84 -3.95
CA LEU A 107 8.69 5.96 -3.69
C LEU A 107 9.57 5.82 -4.94
N LEU A 108 10.87 5.59 -4.70
CA LEU A 108 11.82 5.20 -5.73
C LEU A 108 11.57 3.75 -6.13
N GLU A 109 12.16 3.33 -7.25
CA GLU A 109 12.10 1.95 -7.73
C GLU A 109 12.67 0.97 -6.68
N SER A 110 13.86 1.28 -6.15
CA SER A 110 14.48 0.49 -5.08
C SER A 110 13.69 0.49 -3.76
N ASP A 111 12.88 1.52 -3.50
CA ASP A 111 11.98 1.55 -2.34
C ASP A 111 10.78 0.63 -2.57
N LEU A 112 10.26 0.56 -3.81
CA LEU A 112 9.16 -0.33 -4.17
C LEU A 112 9.62 -1.79 -4.17
N GLU A 113 10.83 -2.08 -4.64
CA GLU A 113 11.45 -3.41 -4.55
C GLU A 113 11.60 -3.85 -3.09
N PHE A 114 12.13 -2.98 -2.24
CA PHE A 114 12.20 -3.27 -0.80
C PHE A 114 10.81 -3.46 -0.19
N ALA A 115 9.85 -2.60 -0.54
CA ALA A 115 8.47 -2.78 -0.10
C ALA A 115 7.88 -4.11 -0.59
N GLN A 116 8.23 -4.56 -1.79
CA GLN A 116 7.75 -5.81 -2.38
C GLN A 116 8.13 -7.03 -1.53
N THR A 117 9.32 -7.02 -0.96
CA THR A 117 9.81 -8.08 -0.06
C THR A 117 9.21 -7.97 1.34
N HIS A 118 9.10 -6.77 1.90
CA HIS A 118 8.81 -6.57 3.33
C HIS A 118 7.37 -6.14 3.69
N LEU A 119 6.63 -5.48 2.79
CA LEU A 119 5.25 -5.04 3.04
C LEU A 119 4.25 -6.10 2.58
N ARG A 120 3.24 -6.33 3.42
CA ARG A 120 2.09 -7.17 3.12
C ARG A 120 0.81 -6.41 3.40
N ILE A 121 -0.12 -6.43 2.46
CA ILE A 121 -1.41 -5.75 2.56
C ILE A 121 -2.46 -6.83 2.78
N LEU A 122 -3.03 -6.88 3.98
CA LEU A 122 -4.10 -7.83 4.31
C LEU A 122 -5.38 -7.44 3.56
N CYS A 123 -6.16 -8.43 3.12
CA CYS A 123 -7.28 -8.21 2.23
C CYS A 123 -8.37 -9.27 2.41
N GLY A 124 -9.65 -8.87 2.40
CA GLY A 124 -10.75 -9.83 2.45
C GLY A 124 -10.85 -10.75 1.23
N LEU A 125 -10.64 -10.22 0.01
CA LEU A 125 -10.78 -10.99 -1.25
C LEU A 125 -9.51 -11.76 -1.66
N TYR A 126 -8.34 -11.13 -1.59
CA TYR A 126 -7.06 -11.71 -1.98
C TYR A 126 -6.25 -12.33 -0.81
N GLY A 127 -6.75 -12.24 0.43
CA GLY A 127 -6.06 -12.73 1.63
C GLY A 127 -4.90 -11.82 2.02
N VAL A 128 -3.80 -11.88 1.27
CA VAL A 128 -2.63 -11.02 1.41
C VAL A 128 -2.06 -10.65 0.05
N LEU A 129 -1.66 -9.40 -0.09
CA LEU A 129 -1.08 -8.82 -1.30
C LEU A 129 0.31 -8.25 -1.01
N ARG A 130 1.20 -8.34 -1.99
CA ARG A 130 2.42 -7.53 -2.06
C ARG A 130 2.12 -6.18 -2.72
N PRO A 131 2.91 -5.13 -2.46
CA PRO A 131 2.71 -3.80 -3.01
C PRO A 131 2.46 -3.71 -4.51
N LEU A 132 3.18 -4.52 -5.30
CA LEU A 132 3.14 -4.51 -6.75
C LEU A 132 2.18 -5.53 -7.37
N ASP A 133 1.45 -6.30 -6.55
CA ASP A 133 0.46 -7.25 -7.05
C ASP A 133 -0.67 -6.51 -7.76
N LEU A 134 -0.97 -6.89 -9.00
CA LEU A 134 -2.08 -6.35 -9.78
C LEU A 134 -3.41 -6.80 -9.18
N ILE A 135 -4.26 -5.83 -8.85
CA ILE A 135 -5.61 -6.07 -8.35
C ILE A 135 -6.65 -5.45 -9.26
N GLN A 136 -7.80 -6.10 -9.31
CA GLN A 136 -9.03 -5.55 -9.90
C GLN A 136 -9.81 -4.76 -8.85
N PRO A 137 -10.68 -3.84 -9.26
CA PRO A 137 -11.51 -3.11 -8.31
C PRO A 137 -12.53 -4.02 -7.61
N TYR A 138 -12.53 -4.01 -6.29
CA TYR A 138 -13.49 -4.75 -5.46
C TYR A 138 -13.79 -3.98 -4.17
N ARG A 139 -14.76 -4.46 -3.40
CA ARG A 139 -14.90 -4.11 -1.98
C ARG A 139 -15.38 -5.31 -1.20
N LEU A 140 -14.50 -5.82 -0.34
CA LEU A 140 -14.80 -6.90 0.59
C LEU A 140 -13.90 -6.73 1.81
N GLU A 141 -14.45 -6.10 2.85
CA GLU A 141 -13.74 -5.95 4.12
C GLU A 141 -13.59 -7.29 4.85
N MET A 142 -12.49 -7.50 5.60
CA MET A 142 -12.22 -8.78 6.28
C MET A 142 -13.30 -9.13 7.31
N GLY A 143 -13.90 -8.13 7.96
CA GLY A 143 -14.96 -8.35 8.95
C GLY A 143 -16.32 -8.76 8.39
N GLN A 144 -16.49 -8.86 7.06
CA GLN A 144 -17.79 -9.17 6.47
C GLN A 144 -18.25 -10.59 6.81
N GLN A 145 -19.51 -10.72 7.24
CA GLN A 145 -20.17 -12.00 7.52
C GLN A 145 -20.65 -12.64 6.23
N PHE A 146 -19.70 -13.07 5.41
CA PHE A 146 -19.96 -13.74 4.14
C PHE A 146 -19.84 -15.26 4.31
N ALA A 147 -20.97 -15.93 4.49
CA ALA A 147 -21.02 -17.39 4.47
C ALA A 147 -20.59 -17.91 3.11
N ASN A 148 -19.64 -18.84 3.13
CA ASN A 148 -18.95 -19.35 1.95
C ASN A 148 -18.72 -20.87 2.11
N LYS A 149 -18.17 -21.51 1.08
CA LYS A 149 -17.92 -22.96 1.08
C LYS A 149 -17.01 -23.45 2.22
N ARG A 150 -16.17 -22.59 2.79
CA ARG A 150 -15.16 -22.94 3.81
C ARG A 150 -15.53 -22.48 5.21
N GLY A 151 -16.63 -21.75 5.39
CA GLY A 151 -17.05 -21.28 6.70
C GLY A 151 -18.10 -20.18 6.67
N LYS A 152 -18.42 -19.66 7.85
CA LYS A 152 -19.48 -18.65 8.04
C LYS A 152 -19.03 -17.22 7.72
N ASP A 153 -17.73 -16.97 7.70
CA ASP A 153 -17.15 -15.66 7.41
C ASP A 153 -15.77 -15.78 6.73
N LEU A 154 -15.12 -14.64 6.49
CA LEU A 154 -13.82 -14.60 5.82
C LEU A 154 -12.66 -15.04 6.73
N TYR A 155 -12.80 -14.99 8.06
CA TYR A 155 -11.77 -15.52 8.95
C TYR A 155 -11.70 -17.04 8.86
N GLU A 156 -12.85 -17.71 8.82
CA GLU A 156 -12.91 -19.16 8.60
C GLU A 156 -12.49 -19.54 7.17
N PHE A 157 -12.84 -18.73 6.16
CA PHE A 157 -12.40 -18.97 4.79
C PHE A 157 -10.88 -18.98 4.65
N TRP A 158 -10.21 -17.99 5.25
CA TRP A 158 -8.76 -17.85 5.16
C TRP A 158 -8.02 -18.76 6.14
N GLY A 159 -8.61 -19.11 7.27
CA GLY A 159 -7.98 -19.98 8.29
C GLY A 159 -6.52 -19.60 8.53
N ASP A 160 -5.62 -20.57 8.35
CA ASP A 160 -4.17 -20.37 8.45
C ASP A 160 -3.49 -20.08 7.11
N THR A 161 -4.21 -20.04 5.99
CA THR A 161 -3.65 -19.88 4.63
C THR A 161 -2.80 -18.61 4.51
N ILE A 162 -3.23 -17.50 5.13
CA ILE A 162 -2.47 -16.25 5.07
C ILE A 162 -1.15 -16.39 5.85
N VAL A 163 -1.15 -17.10 6.99
CA VAL A 163 0.08 -17.36 7.76
C VAL A 163 1.02 -18.27 6.98
N SER A 164 0.50 -19.34 6.35
CA SER A 164 1.30 -20.22 5.51
C SER A 164 1.95 -19.48 4.33
N GLU A 165 1.25 -18.55 3.70
CA GLU A 165 1.80 -17.72 2.62
C GLU A 165 2.91 -16.79 3.13
N LEU A 166 2.74 -16.19 4.32
CA LEU A 166 3.79 -15.37 4.93
C LEU A 166 5.03 -16.20 5.27
N ASP A 167 4.85 -17.39 5.85
CA ASP A 167 5.94 -18.31 6.18
C ASP A 167 6.71 -18.78 4.94
N ALA A 168 5.99 -19.11 3.85
CA ALA A 168 6.59 -19.46 2.57
C ALA A 168 7.45 -18.32 2.01
N LEU A 169 6.93 -17.09 1.98
CA LEU A 169 7.68 -15.90 1.52
C LEU A 169 8.94 -15.63 2.34
N LEU A 170 8.84 -15.74 3.67
CA LEU A 170 9.99 -15.54 4.56
C LEU A 170 11.05 -16.62 4.33
N THR A 171 10.62 -17.87 4.14
CA THR A 171 11.50 -19.01 3.86
C THR A 171 12.19 -18.90 2.50
N GLU A 172 11.46 -18.51 1.45
CA GLU A 172 12.02 -18.23 0.12
C GLU A 172 13.11 -17.16 0.19
N THR A 173 12.85 -16.05 0.88
CA THR A 173 13.83 -14.97 1.07
C THR A 173 15.06 -15.43 1.87
N GLU A 174 14.86 -16.29 2.88
CA GLU A 174 15.93 -16.90 3.69
C GLU A 174 16.86 -17.76 2.83
N ALA A 175 16.29 -18.54 1.92
CA ALA A 175 17.03 -19.40 1.02
C ALA A 175 17.80 -18.61 -0.05
N GLU A 176 17.19 -17.54 -0.60
CA GLU A 176 17.84 -16.68 -1.59
C GLU A 176 19.03 -15.92 -1.02
N GLU A 177 18.93 -15.47 0.23
CA GLU A 177 19.98 -14.70 0.91
C GLU A 177 21.05 -15.57 1.59
N ASP A 178 20.81 -16.88 1.73
CA ASP A 178 21.62 -17.81 2.55
C ASP A 178 21.84 -17.30 4.00
N VAL A 179 20.80 -16.65 4.56
CA VAL A 179 20.84 -16.04 5.89
C VAL A 179 19.53 -16.32 6.61
N LYS A 180 19.64 -16.84 7.84
CA LYS A 180 18.52 -17.06 8.77
C LYS A 180 18.57 -16.08 9.93
N LEU A 181 17.62 -15.15 9.97
CA LEU A 181 17.43 -14.17 11.04
C LEU A 181 16.15 -14.48 11.84
N PRO A 182 16.03 -13.98 13.08
CA PRO A 182 14.75 -13.92 13.77
C PRO A 182 13.70 -13.22 12.89
N ARG A 183 12.53 -13.84 12.75
CA ARG A 183 11.42 -13.31 11.95
C ARG A 183 10.51 -12.47 12.83
N VAL A 184 10.27 -11.22 12.42
CA VAL A 184 9.41 -10.30 13.18
C VAL A 184 8.36 -9.68 12.27
N LEU A 185 7.10 -9.82 12.65
CA LEU A 185 5.97 -9.15 12.05
C LEU A 185 5.64 -7.86 12.79
N VAL A 186 5.83 -6.72 12.13
CA VAL A 186 5.40 -5.41 12.65
C VAL A 186 3.95 -5.16 12.23
N ASN A 187 3.04 -5.18 13.20
CA ASN A 187 1.61 -5.01 12.97
C ASN A 187 1.24 -3.53 12.83
N LEU A 188 0.95 -3.13 11.58
CA LEU A 188 0.43 -1.81 11.20
C LEU A 188 -0.99 -1.90 10.63
N ALA A 189 -1.66 -3.06 10.77
CA ALA A 189 -3.04 -3.26 10.38
C ALA A 189 -4.01 -2.87 11.51
N SER A 190 -5.30 -2.71 11.19
CA SER A 190 -6.35 -2.71 12.22
C SER A 190 -6.63 -4.12 12.71
N GLN A 191 -7.16 -4.23 13.93
CA GLN A 191 -7.55 -5.49 14.55
C GLN A 191 -8.50 -6.32 13.67
N GLU A 192 -9.42 -5.67 12.92
CA GLU A 192 -10.28 -6.33 11.93
C GLU A 192 -9.48 -7.16 10.91
N TYR A 193 -8.38 -6.64 10.39
CA TYR A 193 -7.58 -7.37 9.40
C TYR A 193 -6.57 -8.28 10.09
N PHE A 194 -5.95 -7.83 11.19
CA PHE A 194 -4.95 -8.64 11.89
C PHE A 194 -5.54 -9.92 12.50
N LYS A 195 -6.84 -9.98 12.76
CA LYS A 195 -7.52 -11.21 13.18
C LYS A 195 -7.43 -12.35 12.15
N SER A 196 -7.14 -12.06 10.87
CA SER A 196 -6.85 -13.10 9.86
C SER A 196 -5.43 -13.66 9.93
N LEU A 197 -4.65 -13.26 10.94
CA LEU A 197 -3.32 -13.78 11.28
C LEU A 197 -3.33 -14.22 12.74
N PRO A 198 -3.84 -15.41 13.06
CA PRO A 198 -3.87 -15.89 14.44
C PRO A 198 -2.45 -15.91 15.03
N ARG A 199 -2.27 -15.31 16.21
CA ARG A 199 -0.94 -15.24 16.87
C ARG A 199 -0.34 -16.62 17.10
N SER A 200 -1.16 -17.58 17.51
CA SER A 200 -0.72 -18.96 17.70
C SER A 200 -0.16 -19.60 16.42
N ALA A 201 -0.73 -19.28 15.26
CA ALA A 201 -0.23 -19.77 13.97
C ALA A 201 1.07 -19.05 13.57
N LEU A 202 1.18 -17.73 13.82
CA LEU A 202 2.43 -16.99 13.62
C LEU A 202 3.57 -17.51 14.53
N GLU A 203 3.27 -17.77 15.80
CA GLU A 203 4.21 -18.34 16.78
C GLU A 203 4.66 -19.74 16.36
N ALA A 204 3.74 -20.59 15.89
CA ALA A 204 4.07 -21.91 15.34
C ALA A 204 4.97 -21.82 14.09
N ALA A 205 4.84 -20.76 13.30
CA ALA A 205 5.73 -20.44 12.17
C ALA A 205 7.04 -19.72 12.57
N GLY A 206 7.29 -19.55 13.87
CA GLY A 206 8.48 -18.88 14.39
C GLY A 206 8.52 -17.37 14.12
N VAL A 207 7.36 -16.72 13.98
CA VAL A 207 7.23 -15.28 13.71
C VAL A 207 6.77 -14.55 14.97
N SER A 208 7.64 -13.71 15.53
CA SER A 208 7.27 -12.83 16.64
C SER A 208 6.47 -11.62 16.15
N VAL A 209 5.57 -11.07 16.96
CA VAL A 209 4.72 -9.92 16.58
C VAL A 209 5.07 -8.69 17.41
N VAL A 210 5.19 -7.54 16.75
CA VAL A 210 5.33 -6.23 17.38
C VAL A 210 4.18 -5.31 16.93
N ASP A 211 3.31 -4.93 17.87
CA ASP A 211 2.22 -3.99 17.61
C ASP A 211 2.67 -2.53 17.66
N CYS A 212 2.33 -1.75 16.65
CA CYS A 212 2.57 -0.31 16.65
C CYS A 212 1.29 0.47 16.98
N VAL A 213 1.31 1.27 18.05
CA VAL A 213 0.17 2.08 18.50
C VAL A 213 0.49 3.56 18.40
N PHE A 214 -0.39 4.32 17.75
CA PHE A 214 -0.22 5.75 17.54
C PHE A 214 -1.27 6.56 18.31
N LYS A 215 -0.82 7.36 19.29
CA LYS A 215 -1.66 8.20 20.14
C LYS A 215 -1.45 9.68 19.82
N ASP A 216 -2.55 10.42 19.77
CA ASP A 216 -2.62 11.85 19.52
C ASP A 216 -3.37 12.49 20.70
N ASP A 217 -2.69 13.34 21.47
CA ASP A 217 -3.12 13.81 22.79
C ASP A 217 -3.51 12.66 23.73
N GLY A 218 -2.66 11.63 23.79
CA GLY A 218 -2.86 10.45 24.66
C GLY A 218 -3.93 9.46 24.18
N LYS A 219 -4.68 9.74 23.10
CA LYS A 219 -5.75 8.88 22.59
C LYS A 219 -5.50 8.38 21.17
N VAL A 220 -5.97 7.18 20.83
CA VAL A 220 -5.93 6.67 19.46
C VAL A 220 -7.05 7.32 18.64
N LYS A 221 -6.72 8.30 17.80
CA LYS A 221 -7.67 8.95 16.86
C LYS A 221 -7.62 8.21 15.52
N SER A 222 -8.70 7.54 15.14
CA SER A 222 -8.71 6.53 14.05
C SER A 222 -8.12 7.02 12.71
N VAL A 223 -8.47 8.22 12.27
CA VAL A 223 -7.94 8.80 11.01
C VAL A 223 -6.43 9.03 11.10
N TYR A 224 -5.94 9.57 12.22
CA TYR A 224 -4.52 9.82 12.44
C TYR A 224 -3.73 8.53 12.63
N ALA A 225 -4.27 7.56 13.36
CA ALA A 225 -3.64 6.25 13.53
C ALA A 225 -3.51 5.52 12.19
N LYS A 226 -4.55 5.56 11.32
CA LYS A 226 -4.47 5.01 9.96
C LYS A 226 -3.37 5.69 9.15
N ARG A 227 -3.29 7.02 9.18
CA ARG A 227 -2.21 7.77 8.50
C ARG A 227 -0.84 7.41 9.04
N ALA A 228 -0.68 7.35 10.36
CA ALA A 228 0.57 7.05 11.03
C ALA A 228 1.09 5.64 10.70
N ARG A 229 0.21 4.64 10.59
CA ARG A 229 0.58 3.29 10.12
C ARG A 229 1.21 3.31 8.72
N GLY A 230 0.62 4.06 7.79
CA GLY A 230 1.20 4.23 6.47
C GLY A 230 2.52 5.00 6.49
N LEU A 231 2.62 6.05 7.31
CA LEU A 231 3.88 6.79 7.51
C LEU A 231 4.96 5.88 8.08
N MET A 232 4.62 4.98 9.01
CA MET A 232 5.53 3.99 9.56
C MET A 232 6.00 3.03 8.48
N CYS A 233 5.10 2.45 7.66
CA CYS A 233 5.52 1.64 6.52
C CYS A 233 6.52 2.38 5.64
N ARG A 234 6.24 3.66 5.30
CA ARG A 234 7.16 4.48 4.50
C ARG A 234 8.52 4.65 5.19
N TYR A 235 8.53 4.94 6.49
CA TYR A 235 9.76 5.09 7.27
C TYR A 235 10.58 3.79 7.26
N LEU A 236 9.96 2.64 7.53
CA LEU A 236 10.62 1.33 7.53
C LEU A 236 11.22 1.02 6.15
N ILE A 237 10.45 1.29 5.09
CA ILE A 237 10.89 1.12 3.70
C ILE A 237 12.09 2.01 3.42
N GLN A 238 11.95 3.33 3.54
CA GLN A 238 12.96 4.29 3.09
C GLN A 238 14.26 4.22 3.88
N ASN A 239 14.21 3.82 5.16
CA ASN A 239 15.38 3.69 6.01
C ASN A 239 15.92 2.25 6.06
N ARG A 240 15.32 1.30 5.31
CA ARG A 240 15.73 -0.12 5.26
C ARG A 240 15.85 -0.72 6.66
N VAL A 241 14.84 -0.47 7.50
CA VAL A 241 14.85 -0.89 8.91
C VAL A 241 14.82 -2.41 9.00
N ASP A 242 15.74 -2.97 9.78
CA ASP A 242 16.03 -4.41 9.89
C ASP A 242 16.09 -4.89 11.35
N SER A 243 15.54 -4.12 12.29
CA SER A 243 15.56 -4.43 13.72
C SER A 243 14.38 -3.80 14.45
N VAL A 244 13.97 -4.40 15.56
CA VAL A 244 12.87 -3.88 16.40
C VAL A 244 13.25 -2.52 16.99
N GLU A 245 14.51 -2.36 17.41
CA GLU A 245 15.03 -1.09 17.89
C GLU A 245 14.95 0.00 16.81
N GLY A 246 15.24 -0.33 15.56
CA GLY A 246 15.12 0.60 14.43
C GLY A 246 13.68 1.09 14.19
N VAL A 247 12.66 0.30 14.52
CA VAL A 247 11.24 0.71 14.46
C VAL A 247 10.98 1.90 15.39
N THR A 248 11.63 1.94 16.56
CA THR A 248 11.45 3.02 17.56
C THR A 248 11.96 4.38 17.09
N GLY A 249 12.78 4.42 16.04
CA GLY A 249 13.30 5.66 15.45
C GLY A 249 12.28 6.48 14.65
N PHE A 250 11.06 5.98 14.46
CA PHE A 250 10.00 6.69 13.74
C PHE A 250 9.62 8.03 14.38
N ASP A 251 9.74 9.11 13.59
CA ASP A 251 9.54 10.49 14.06
C ASP A 251 8.67 11.37 13.12
N LEU A 252 8.00 10.76 12.15
CA LEU A 252 7.26 11.49 11.13
C LEU A 252 6.01 12.18 11.70
N GLU A 253 5.69 13.36 11.15
CA GLU A 253 4.51 14.16 11.52
C GLU A 253 4.37 14.43 13.03
N GLY A 254 5.51 14.56 13.73
CA GLY A 254 5.57 14.95 15.13
C GLY A 254 5.33 13.81 16.12
N TYR A 255 5.16 12.57 15.64
CA TYR A 255 5.18 11.39 16.49
C TYR A 255 6.56 11.18 17.11
N LYS A 256 6.58 10.61 18.32
CA LYS A 256 7.79 10.19 19.03
C LYS A 256 7.53 8.90 19.78
N TYR A 257 8.54 8.04 19.84
CA TYR A 257 8.50 6.83 20.66
C TYR A 257 8.30 7.16 22.15
N SER A 258 7.51 6.35 22.85
CA SER A 258 7.20 6.47 24.27
C SER A 258 7.57 5.19 25.00
N SER A 259 8.80 5.11 25.49
CA SER A 259 9.28 3.92 26.24
C SER A 259 8.39 3.58 27.44
N SER A 260 7.95 4.57 28.20
CA SER A 260 7.08 4.38 29.38
C SER A 260 5.68 3.84 29.06
N ALA A 261 5.25 3.90 27.80
CA ALA A 261 3.96 3.38 27.36
C ALA A 261 4.08 2.11 26.52
N SER A 262 5.30 1.64 26.28
CA SER A 262 5.61 0.49 25.44
C SER A 262 5.91 -0.75 26.28
N THR A 263 5.69 -1.91 25.69
CA THR A 263 6.01 -3.24 26.23
C THR A 263 6.89 -3.98 25.22
N ASP A 264 7.30 -5.20 25.55
CA ASP A 264 8.16 -6.02 24.68
C ASP A 264 7.49 -6.31 23.31
N ASP A 265 6.16 -6.43 23.29
CA ASP A 265 5.36 -6.74 22.10
C ASP A 265 4.59 -5.54 21.54
N THR A 266 4.63 -4.38 22.20
CA THR A 266 3.86 -3.19 21.80
C THR A 266 4.72 -1.93 21.85
N VAL A 267 4.93 -1.30 20.70
CA VAL A 267 5.65 -0.03 20.54
C VAL A 267 4.65 1.12 20.41
N VAL A 268 4.70 2.07 21.34
CA VAL A 268 3.79 3.21 21.38
C VAL A 268 4.47 4.49 20.93
N PHE A 269 3.82 5.19 19.98
CA PHE A 269 4.19 6.51 19.51
C PHE A 269 3.16 7.54 19.93
N THR A 270 3.62 8.69 20.40
CA THR A 270 2.75 9.77 20.88
C THR A 270 3.08 11.09 20.19
N ARG A 271 2.07 11.95 20.06
CA ARG A 271 2.25 13.36 19.75
C ARG A 271 1.14 14.20 20.37
N THR A 272 1.34 15.51 20.43
CA THR A 272 0.30 16.49 20.78
C THR A 272 -0.30 17.12 19.52
N ALA A 273 -1.50 17.70 19.64
CA ALA A 273 -2.09 18.51 18.58
C ALA A 273 -1.19 19.67 18.12
N ALA A 274 -0.41 20.26 19.02
CA ALA A 274 0.54 21.32 18.68
C ALA A 274 1.69 20.78 17.80
N GLN A 275 2.26 19.63 18.16
CA GLN A 275 3.31 18.96 17.37
C GLN A 275 2.78 18.56 15.98
N GLN A 276 1.55 18.03 15.93
CA GLN A 276 0.87 17.67 14.70
C GLN A 276 0.71 18.88 13.77
N LYS A 277 0.18 20.00 14.28
CA LYS A 277 0.01 21.24 13.51
C LYS A 277 1.33 21.77 12.98
N ALA A 278 2.35 21.84 13.84
CA ALA A 278 3.69 22.29 13.46
C ALA A 278 4.30 21.43 12.36
N ALA A 279 4.16 20.11 12.44
CA ALA A 279 4.68 19.19 11.42
C ALA A 279 3.93 19.32 10.08
N MET A 280 2.60 19.51 10.11
CA MET A 280 1.81 19.77 8.91
C MET A 280 2.18 21.09 8.23
N GLN A 281 2.46 22.14 9.01
CA GLN A 281 2.89 23.42 8.49
C GLN A 281 4.25 23.31 7.78
N LYS A 282 5.24 22.67 8.42
CA LYS A 282 6.55 22.39 7.81
C LYS A 282 6.42 21.61 6.50
N THR A 283 5.52 20.63 6.45
CA THR A 283 5.27 19.82 5.25
C THR A 283 4.69 20.67 4.11
N LYS A 284 3.73 21.55 4.42
CA LYS A 284 3.15 22.48 3.44
C LYS A 284 4.18 23.47 2.90
N GLU A 285 5.03 24.01 3.77
CA GLU A 285 6.10 24.93 3.39
C GLU A 285 7.13 24.26 2.47
N LYS A 286 7.58 23.04 2.80
CA LYS A 286 8.44 22.24 1.92
C LYS A 286 7.78 21.97 0.56
N ALA A 287 6.51 21.56 0.54
CA ALA A 287 5.79 21.32 -0.72
C ALA A 287 5.67 22.59 -1.58
N LYS A 288 5.42 23.75 -0.96
CA LYS A 288 5.37 25.05 -1.65
C LYS A 288 6.74 25.43 -2.22
N ALA A 289 7.82 25.23 -1.47
CA ALA A 289 9.18 25.48 -1.92
C ALA A 289 9.56 24.60 -3.13
N THR A 290 9.23 23.30 -3.09
CA THR A 290 9.51 22.37 -4.20
C THR A 290 8.72 22.71 -5.47
N ARG A 291 7.44 23.14 -5.34
CA ARG A 291 6.65 23.59 -6.49
C ARG A 291 7.22 24.87 -7.11
N SER A 292 7.64 25.82 -6.28
CA SER A 292 8.29 27.06 -6.73
C SER A 292 9.62 26.80 -7.44
N SER A 293 10.45 25.89 -6.93
CA SER A 293 11.72 25.53 -7.57
C SER A 293 11.53 24.79 -8.90
N LYS A 294 10.52 23.90 -8.99
CA LYS A 294 10.15 23.23 -10.24
C LYS A 294 9.65 24.22 -11.30
N ALA A 295 8.76 25.14 -10.91
CA ALA A 295 8.25 26.20 -11.80
C ALA A 295 9.38 27.12 -12.32
N LYS A 296 10.33 27.49 -11.45
CA LYS A 296 11.52 28.27 -11.87
C LYS A 296 12.40 27.49 -12.86
N ARG A 297 12.64 26.19 -12.63
CA ARG A 297 13.42 25.34 -13.54
C ARG A 297 12.74 25.16 -14.90
N GLU A 298 11.42 25.04 -14.94
CA GLU A 298 10.66 24.97 -16.19
C GLU A 298 10.69 26.31 -16.93
N ALA A 299 10.54 27.45 -16.25
CA ALA A 299 10.65 28.77 -16.86
C ALA A 299 12.04 29.04 -17.48
N VAL A 300 13.12 28.63 -16.81
CA VAL A 300 14.48 28.75 -17.35
C VAL A 300 14.69 27.85 -18.58
N LYS A 301 14.11 26.64 -18.60
CA LYS A 301 14.15 25.75 -19.78
C LYS A 301 13.36 26.34 -20.96
N VAL A 302 12.23 26.99 -20.71
CA VAL A 302 11.45 27.66 -21.76
C VAL A 302 12.23 28.84 -22.34
N ASN A 303 12.84 29.69 -21.50
CA ASN A 303 13.63 30.83 -21.99
C ASN A 303 14.84 30.41 -22.82
N LYS A 304 15.59 29.37 -22.41
CA LYS A 304 16.70 28.83 -23.23
C LYS A 304 16.23 28.30 -24.58
N LYS A 305 15.04 27.71 -24.65
CA LYS A 305 14.45 27.22 -25.91
C LYS A 305 13.98 28.35 -26.84
N VAL A 306 13.69 29.53 -26.30
CA VAL A 306 13.33 30.73 -27.07
C VAL A 306 14.57 31.45 -27.60
N GLU A 307 15.68 31.46 -26.85
CA GLU A 307 16.95 32.03 -27.31
C GLU A 307 17.66 31.22 -28.42
N GLU A 308 17.38 29.91 -28.53
CA GLU A 308 17.98 29.04 -29.56
C GLU A 308 17.18 28.96 -30.89
N GLN A 309 16.14 29.78 -31.10
CA GLN A 309 15.49 29.84 -32.42
C GLN A 309 16.33 30.68 -33.41
N PRO A 310 16.81 30.10 -34.54
CA PRO A 310 17.65 30.83 -35.47
C PRO A 310 16.83 31.87 -36.23
N GLN A 311 17.28 33.14 -36.16
CA GLN A 311 16.75 34.23 -36.98
C GLN A 311 16.90 33.86 -38.47
N LEU A 312 15.78 33.62 -39.16
CA LEU A 312 15.75 33.42 -40.61
C LEU A 312 16.32 34.65 -41.32
N ARG A 313 17.57 34.55 -41.79
CA ARG A 313 18.14 35.51 -42.74
C ARG A 313 17.43 35.36 -44.08
N ARG A 314 16.64 36.37 -44.45
CA ARG A 314 16.06 36.52 -45.79
C ARG A 314 17.20 36.65 -46.82
N SER A 315 17.36 35.62 -47.66
CA SER A 315 18.27 35.63 -48.81
C SER A 315 17.55 36.19 -50.04
N THR A 316 18.04 37.31 -50.56
CA THR A 316 17.58 37.96 -51.80
C THR A 316 18.15 37.22 -53.02
N ARG A 317 17.29 36.57 -53.81
CA ARG A 317 17.66 35.85 -55.04
C ARG A 317 17.85 36.84 -56.19
N LYS A 318 19.10 37.08 -56.59
CA LYS A 318 19.46 37.86 -57.80
C LYS A 318 19.28 36.99 -59.04
N LYS A 319 18.36 37.37 -59.94
CA LYS A 319 18.22 36.81 -61.31
C LYS A 319 19.51 37.08 -62.10
N ARG A 320 20.08 36.07 -62.74
CA ARG A 320 21.04 36.22 -63.85
C ARG A 320 20.42 35.59 -65.10
N LYS A 321 20.51 36.38 -66.19
CA LYS A 321 20.12 36.12 -67.58
C LYS A 321 21.23 35.33 -68.31
N THR A 322 20.80 34.71 -69.43
CA THR A 322 21.54 34.32 -70.67
C THR A 322 22.56 33.17 -70.52
N GLU A 323 22.68 32.23 -71.46
CA GLU A 323 22.26 32.12 -72.88
C GLU A 323 21.48 30.82 -73.16
#